data_AF-A0A0G1NTM6-F1
#
_entry.id   AF-A0A0G1NTM6-F1
#
_cell.length_a   1.000
_cell.length_b   1.000
_cell.length_c   1.000
_cell.angle_alpha   90.00
_cell.angle_beta   90.00
_cell.angle_gamma   90.00
#
_symmetry.space_group_name_H-M   'P 1'
#
loop_
_entity.id
_entity.type
_entity.pdbx_description
1 polymer ?
#
loop_
_entity_poly.entity_id
_entity_poly.type
_entity_poly.pdbx_seq_one_letter_code
_entity_poly.pdbx_strand_id
1 'polypeptide(L)'
;MEHETPQSLVQTTTLTIPIAIIIAGVLIAGAVYLGTSKGAPTTAVNNQQPQQAPQQTGDLDQMAAISASDHVRGNPDAPVKIVEYSDTECPFCKRFHSTMQEVMNEYGKNGKVAWVYRHFPLDQLHSKARKEAVALECAD
;
A
#
# COMPACT_ATOMS: atom_id res chain seq x y z
N MET A 1 75.73 -0.26 -21.96
CA MET A 1 74.73 -0.55 -23.02
C MET A 1 73.37 -0.25 -22.45
N GLU A 2 73.20 1.06 -22.28
CA GLU A 2 71.95 1.78 -22.11
C GLU A 2 70.86 1.31 -23.07
N HIS A 3 69.63 1.20 -22.58
CA HIS A 3 68.45 1.41 -23.42
C HIS A 3 67.43 2.24 -22.67
N GLU A 4 67.19 3.40 -23.28
CA GLU A 4 66.39 4.52 -22.81
C GLU A 4 64.88 4.19 -22.87
N THR A 5 64.15 4.66 -21.86
CA THR A 5 62.69 4.57 -21.79
C THR A 5 62.06 5.76 -22.53
N PRO A 6 61.18 5.58 -23.53
CA PRO A 6 60.52 6.71 -24.20
C PRO A 6 59.32 7.22 -23.40
N GLN A 7 59.37 8.49 -22.98
CA GLN A 7 58.31 9.23 -22.30
C GLN A 7 57.27 9.84 -23.26
N SER A 8 56.47 9.05 -23.98
CA SER A 8 55.55 9.59 -25.01
C SER A 8 54.09 9.13 -24.94
N LEU A 9 53.54 8.81 -23.75
CA LEU A 9 52.15 8.35 -23.64
C LEU A 9 51.28 9.07 -22.61
N VAL A 10 51.69 10.25 -22.10
CA VAL A 10 50.93 10.96 -21.05
C VAL A 10 50.10 12.13 -21.60
N GLN A 11 50.33 12.57 -22.84
CA GLN A 11 49.71 13.82 -23.32
C GLN A 11 48.36 13.64 -24.06
N THR A 12 48.07 12.47 -24.60
CA THR A 12 46.82 12.20 -25.35
C THR A 12 45.63 11.85 -24.45
N THR A 13 45.87 11.40 -23.21
CA THR A 13 44.82 10.90 -22.30
C THR A 13 44.12 12.03 -21.52
N THR A 14 44.78 13.19 -21.33
CA THR A 14 44.23 14.29 -20.52
C THR A 14 43.20 15.13 -21.26
N LEU A 15 43.22 15.14 -22.60
CA LEU A 15 42.29 15.92 -23.43
C LEU A 15 41.07 15.10 -23.91
N THR A 16 41.16 13.77 -23.93
CA THR A 16 40.05 12.90 -24.35
C THR A 16 38.93 12.82 -23.31
N ILE A 17 39.27 12.87 -22.02
CA ILE A 17 38.28 12.89 -20.92
C ILE A 17 37.36 14.12 -20.98
N PRO A 18 37.86 15.37 -21.04
CA PRO A 18 36.99 16.53 -21.11
C PRO A 18 36.20 16.57 -22.42
N ILE A 19 36.78 16.17 -23.55
CA ILE A 19 36.06 16.10 -24.84
C ILE A 19 34.91 15.08 -24.76
N ALA A 20 35.12 13.91 -24.16
CA ALA A 20 34.08 12.90 -24.00
C ALA A 20 32.91 13.38 -23.11
N ILE A 21 33.20 14.13 -22.04
CA ILE A 21 32.17 14.71 -21.16
C ILE A 21 31.32 15.73 -21.91
N ILE A 22 31.96 16.61 -22.72
CA ILE A 22 31.23 17.60 -23.52
C ILE A 22 30.38 16.93 -24.60
N ILE A 23 30.91 15.94 -25.31
CA ILE A 23 30.15 15.18 -26.33
C ILE A 23 28.96 14.48 -25.68
N ALA A 24 29.15 13.80 -24.55
CA ALA A 24 28.06 13.16 -23.81
C ALA A 24 26.99 14.17 -23.36
N GLY A 25 27.41 15.32 -22.84
CA GLY A 25 26.50 16.40 -22.44
C GLY A 25 25.66 16.94 -23.61
N VAL A 26 26.29 17.17 -24.77
CA VAL A 26 25.59 17.63 -25.99
C VAL A 26 24.61 16.57 -26.50
N LEU A 27 24.98 15.29 -26.46
CA LEU A 27 24.10 14.19 -26.87
C LEU A 27 22.88 14.06 -25.95
N ILE A 28 23.07 14.16 -24.62
CA ILE A 28 21.98 14.09 -23.64
C ILE A 28 21.04 15.30 -23.81
N ALA A 29 21.59 16.51 -23.91
CA ALA A 29 20.80 17.73 -24.10
C ALA A 29 20.02 17.71 -25.43
N GLY A 30 20.65 17.26 -26.52
CA GLY A 30 19.99 17.08 -27.82
C GLY A 30 18.87 16.04 -27.76
N ALA A 31 19.08 14.92 -27.09
CA ALA A 31 18.06 13.88 -26.92
C ALA A 31 16.85 14.38 -26.10
N VAL A 32 17.08 15.16 -25.04
CA VAL A 32 15.99 15.77 -24.25
C VAL A 32 15.25 16.83 -25.07
N TYR A 33 15.98 17.69 -25.81
CA TYR A 33 15.39 18.75 -26.62
C TYR A 33 14.54 18.19 -27.78
N LEU A 34 15.02 17.15 -28.45
CA LEU A 34 14.28 16.47 -29.52
C LEU A 34 13.18 15.52 -28.96
N GLY A 35 13.37 14.97 -27.77
CA GLY A 35 12.44 14.04 -27.13
C GLY A 35 11.24 14.70 -26.45
N THR A 36 11.36 15.97 -26.04
CA THR A 36 10.28 16.73 -25.39
C THR A 36 9.32 17.41 -26.37
N SER A 37 9.63 17.43 -27.67
CA SER A 37 8.81 18.06 -28.72
C SER A 37 7.91 17.09 -29.50
N LYS A 38 7.97 15.78 -29.21
CA LYS A 38 6.96 14.81 -29.62
C LYS A 38 6.21 14.35 -28.39
N GLY A 39 5.03 14.93 -28.18
CA GLY A 39 4.11 14.50 -27.13
C GLY A 39 4.05 12.97 -27.09
N ALA A 40 4.38 12.42 -25.93
CA ALA A 40 4.25 10.99 -25.70
C ALA A 40 2.83 10.57 -26.11
N PRO A 41 2.65 9.44 -26.80
CA PRO A 41 1.33 8.87 -26.91
C PRO A 41 0.88 8.63 -25.47
N THR A 42 -0.10 9.42 -25.03
CA THR A 42 -0.89 9.08 -23.87
C THR A 42 -1.57 7.77 -24.23
N THR A 43 -0.91 6.66 -23.92
CA THR A 43 -1.65 5.45 -23.57
C THR A 43 -2.67 5.94 -22.56
N ALA A 44 -3.93 5.92 -22.97
CA ALA A 44 -5.03 6.11 -22.07
C ALA A 44 -4.85 5.03 -21.00
N VAL A 45 -4.20 5.40 -19.90
CA VAL A 45 -4.43 4.75 -18.62
C VAL A 45 -5.92 4.93 -18.46
N ASN A 46 -6.64 3.86 -18.75
CA ASN A 46 -8.02 3.75 -18.38
C ASN A 46 -8.01 3.91 -16.87
N ASN A 47 -8.26 5.14 -16.41
CA ASN A 47 -8.67 5.43 -15.05
C ASN A 47 -10.07 4.86 -14.87
N GLN A 48 -10.19 3.54 -15.02
CA GLN A 48 -11.00 2.76 -14.13
C GLN A 48 -10.31 2.85 -12.77
N GLN A 49 -10.50 4.02 -12.16
CA GLN A 49 -10.82 4.10 -10.74
C GLN A 49 -11.66 2.86 -10.43
N PRO A 50 -11.30 2.02 -9.43
CA PRO A 50 -12.10 0.86 -9.09
C PRO A 50 -13.54 1.37 -9.06
N GLN A 51 -14.37 0.85 -9.98
CA GLN A 51 -15.73 1.32 -10.13
C GLN A 51 -16.27 1.41 -8.73
N GLN A 52 -16.58 2.64 -8.30
CA GLN A 52 -17.39 2.82 -7.12
C GLN A 52 -18.66 2.05 -7.46
N ALA A 53 -18.74 0.82 -6.96
CA ALA A 53 -20.00 0.13 -6.84
C ALA A 53 -20.95 1.18 -6.27
N PRO A 54 -22.18 1.29 -6.81
CA PRO A 54 -23.18 2.17 -6.20
C PRO A 54 -23.04 2.00 -4.70
N GLN A 55 -22.81 3.10 -3.97
CA GLN A 55 -22.80 3.02 -2.51
C GLN A 55 -24.18 2.51 -2.16
N GLN A 56 -24.27 1.20 -1.99
CA GLN A 56 -25.38 0.53 -1.40
C GLN A 56 -25.28 1.01 0.03
N THR A 57 -25.99 2.10 0.33
CA THR A 57 -26.42 2.37 1.68
C THR A 57 -27.24 1.15 2.04
N GLY A 58 -26.56 0.15 2.61
CA GLY A 58 -27.20 -1.01 3.19
C GLY A 58 -28.24 -0.49 4.15
N ASP A 59 -29.43 -1.07 4.06
CA ASP A 59 -30.47 -0.80 5.02
C ASP A 59 -29.92 -1.21 6.39
N LEU A 60 -29.64 -0.21 7.25
CA LEU A 60 -29.06 -0.46 8.57
C LEU A 60 -30.00 -1.31 9.43
N ASP A 61 -31.30 -1.34 9.10
CA ASP A 61 -32.29 -2.16 9.77
C ASP A 61 -32.08 -3.66 9.48
N GLN A 62 -31.35 -4.01 8.40
CA GLN A 62 -30.98 -5.38 8.07
C GLN A 62 -29.72 -5.85 8.77
N MET A 63 -28.91 -4.94 9.33
CA MET A 63 -27.74 -5.32 10.10
C MET A 63 -28.15 -5.70 11.53
N ALA A 64 -27.66 -6.84 12.01
CA ALA A 64 -27.89 -7.24 13.39
C ALA A 64 -27.36 -6.16 14.35
N ALA A 65 -28.22 -5.71 15.26
CA ALA A 65 -27.88 -4.71 16.26
C ALA A 65 -26.65 -5.13 17.07
N ILE A 66 -25.88 -4.14 17.53
CA ILE A 66 -24.76 -4.38 18.44
C ILE A 66 -25.34 -4.76 19.81
N SER A 67 -24.82 -5.84 20.39
CA SER A 67 -25.34 -6.45 21.63
C SER A 67 -24.21 -6.73 22.61
N ALA A 68 -24.57 -7.12 23.83
CA ALA A 68 -23.60 -7.43 24.89
C ALA A 68 -22.75 -8.68 24.60
N SER A 69 -23.14 -9.52 23.63
CA SER A 69 -22.34 -10.68 23.20
C SER A 69 -21.34 -10.35 22.10
N ASP A 70 -21.29 -9.10 21.62
CA ASP A 70 -20.28 -8.69 20.65
C ASP A 70 -18.94 -8.37 21.34
N HIS A 71 -17.84 -8.66 20.64
CA HIS A 71 -16.51 -8.32 21.09
C HIS A 71 -16.21 -6.84 20.84
N VAL A 72 -16.29 -6.03 21.90
CA VAL A 72 -16.12 -4.57 21.82
C VAL A 72 -14.78 -4.15 22.43
N ARG A 73 -13.96 -3.47 21.62
CA ARG A 73 -12.73 -2.80 22.06
C ARG A 73 -12.92 -1.29 22.07
N GLY A 74 -12.56 -0.64 23.18
CA GLY A 74 -12.70 0.81 23.38
C GLY A 74 -13.89 1.17 24.28
N ASN A 75 -14.35 2.42 24.23
CA ASN A 75 -15.52 2.85 24.98
C ASN A 75 -16.80 2.35 24.29
N PRO A 76 -17.63 1.47 24.88
CA PRO A 76 -18.86 1.00 24.25
C PRO A 76 -19.86 2.13 23.95
N ASP A 77 -19.77 3.26 24.67
CA ASP A 77 -20.60 4.45 24.45
C ASP A 77 -19.97 5.44 23.45
N ALA A 78 -18.90 5.05 22.74
CA ALA A 78 -18.28 5.90 21.74
C ALA A 78 -19.31 6.38 20.70
N PRO A 79 -19.22 7.65 20.27
CA PRO A 79 -20.14 8.23 19.29
C PRO A 79 -20.02 7.57 17.91
N VAL A 80 -18.87 6.96 17.60
CA VAL A 80 -18.66 6.18 16.38
C VAL A 80 -18.34 4.74 16.76
N LYS A 81 -19.02 3.80 16.10
CA LYS A 81 -18.79 2.36 16.25
C LYS A 81 -18.48 1.78 14.88
N ILE A 82 -17.37 1.05 14.77
CA ILE A 82 -17.00 0.34 13.55
C ILE A 82 -17.26 -1.15 13.80
N VAL A 83 -18.24 -1.71 13.10
CA VAL A 83 -18.53 -3.15 13.13
C VAL A 83 -17.75 -3.81 12.01
N GLU A 84 -16.75 -4.62 12.38
CA GLU A 84 -15.95 -5.39 11.46
C GLU A 84 -16.40 -6.85 11.45
N TYR A 85 -16.74 -7.35 10.26
CA TYR A 85 -16.88 -8.78 9.98
C TYR A 85 -15.56 -9.28 9.39
N SER A 86 -14.90 -10.20 10.08
CA SER A 86 -13.51 -10.54 9.79
C SER A 86 -13.28 -12.06 9.76
N ASP A 87 -12.37 -12.47 8.90
CA ASP A 87 -11.95 -13.85 8.68
C ASP A 87 -10.44 -13.96 8.94
N THR A 88 -10.06 -14.93 9.77
CA THR A 88 -8.68 -15.11 10.27
C THR A 88 -7.70 -15.59 9.20
N GLU A 89 -8.15 -16.24 8.14
CA GLU A 89 -7.29 -16.65 7.02
C GLU A 89 -7.25 -15.60 5.91
N CYS A 90 -8.24 -14.71 5.83
CA CYS A 90 -8.36 -13.70 4.77
C CYS A 90 -7.17 -12.71 4.75
N PRO A 91 -6.41 -12.60 3.65
CA PRO A 91 -5.27 -11.68 3.55
C PRO A 91 -5.67 -10.20 3.50
N PHE A 92 -6.93 -9.89 3.20
CA PHE A 92 -7.45 -8.51 3.27
C PHE A 92 -7.81 -8.14 4.71
N CYS A 93 -8.48 -9.03 5.45
CA CYS A 93 -8.77 -8.84 6.87
C CYS A 93 -7.48 -8.66 7.69
N LYS A 94 -6.44 -9.46 7.41
CA LYS A 94 -5.11 -9.30 8.04
C LYS A 94 -4.49 -7.91 7.84
N ARG A 95 -4.60 -7.35 6.62
CA ARG A 95 -4.09 -6.00 6.33
C ARG A 95 -4.97 -4.93 6.99
N PHE A 96 -6.29 -5.10 6.93
CA PHE A 96 -7.24 -4.18 7.55
C PHE A 96 -7.08 -4.11 9.07
N HIS A 97 -6.69 -5.22 9.71
CA HIS A 97 -6.40 -5.27 11.14
C HIS A 97 -5.37 -4.20 11.56
N SER A 98 -4.29 -4.00 10.78
CA SER A 98 -3.33 -2.93 11.04
C SER A 98 -3.96 -1.54 10.95
N THR A 99 -4.83 -1.30 9.96
CA THR A 99 -5.58 -0.05 9.85
C THR A 99 -6.49 0.17 11.06
N MET A 100 -7.19 -0.86 11.53
CA MET A 100 -8.02 -0.75 12.74
C MET A 100 -7.19 -0.50 14.01
N GLN A 101 -5.98 -1.07 14.11
CA GLN A 101 -5.07 -0.73 15.18
C GLN A 101 -4.68 0.75 15.17
N GLU A 102 -4.38 1.33 14.00
CA GLU A 102 -4.10 2.76 13.85
C GLU A 102 -5.30 3.62 14.28
N VAL A 103 -6.51 3.28 13.80
CA VAL A 103 -7.76 3.96 14.20
C VAL A 103 -7.97 3.90 15.70
N MET A 104 -7.79 2.74 16.34
CA MET A 104 -7.97 2.61 17.79
C MET A 104 -6.87 3.30 18.59
N ASN A 105 -5.66 3.41 18.05
CA ASN A 105 -4.59 4.17 18.66
C ASN A 105 -4.86 5.68 18.66
N GLU A 106 -5.44 6.20 17.58
CA GLU A 106 -5.72 7.64 17.41
C GLU A 106 -7.07 8.06 18.03
N TYR A 107 -8.12 7.26 17.85
CA TYR A 107 -9.51 7.60 18.21
C TYR A 107 -10.12 6.69 19.28
N GLY A 108 -9.54 5.51 19.52
CA GLY A 108 -10.02 4.60 20.57
C GLY A 108 -9.67 5.13 21.97
N LYS A 109 -8.44 5.62 22.16
CA LYS A 109 -7.94 6.08 23.47
C LYS A 109 -8.68 7.30 24.03
N ASN A 110 -9.20 8.17 23.16
CA ASN A 110 -9.98 9.33 23.54
C ASN A 110 -11.50 9.05 23.53
N GLY A 111 -11.90 7.77 23.41
CA GLY A 111 -13.28 7.33 23.49
C GLY A 111 -14.16 7.74 22.31
N LYS A 112 -13.57 8.22 21.20
CA LYS A 112 -14.33 8.65 20.01
C LYS A 112 -14.78 7.47 19.15
N VAL A 113 -14.01 6.38 19.13
CA VAL A 113 -14.31 5.18 18.35
C VAL A 113 -14.31 3.94 19.23
N ALA A 114 -15.31 3.08 19.02
CA ALA A 114 -15.31 1.69 19.46
C ALA A 114 -15.19 0.76 18.24
N TRP A 115 -14.45 -0.32 18.41
CA TRP A 115 -14.33 -1.38 17.42
C TRP A 115 -15.11 -2.59 17.90
N VAL A 116 -16.10 -3.00 17.12
CA VAL A 116 -16.90 -4.21 17.34
C VAL A 116 -16.44 -5.26 16.34
N TYR A 117 -15.90 -6.37 16.84
CA TYR A 117 -15.37 -7.45 16.02
C TYR A 117 -16.34 -8.63 15.97
N ARG A 118 -16.64 -9.12 14.77
CA ARG A 118 -17.50 -10.28 14.52
C ARG A 118 -16.80 -11.27 13.60
N HIS A 119 -16.75 -12.53 14.00
CA HIS A 119 -16.22 -13.58 13.12
C HIS A 119 -17.12 -13.79 11.90
N PHE A 120 -16.52 -13.82 10.71
CA PHE A 120 -17.19 -14.09 9.46
C PHE A 120 -16.38 -15.07 8.59
N PRO A 121 -16.24 -16.34 9.02
CA PRO A 121 -15.47 -17.33 8.29
C PRO A 121 -16.09 -17.62 6.93
N LEU A 122 -15.32 -17.37 5.86
CA LEU A 122 -15.69 -17.67 4.49
C LEU A 122 -15.36 -19.12 4.18
N ASP A 123 -16.14 -20.06 4.72
CA ASP A 123 -15.82 -21.51 4.72
C ASP A 123 -15.46 -22.08 3.33
N GLN A 124 -16.04 -21.52 2.26
CA GLN A 124 -15.79 -21.96 0.88
C GLN A 124 -14.39 -21.56 0.37
N LEU A 125 -13.82 -20.48 0.93
CA LEU A 125 -12.51 -19.93 0.56
C LEU A 125 -11.44 -20.28 1.58
N HIS A 126 -11.82 -20.35 2.86
CA HIS A 126 -10.92 -20.45 4.01
C HIS A 126 -11.34 -21.58 4.94
N SER A 127 -10.81 -22.77 4.68
CA SER A 127 -11.23 -24.02 5.35
C SER A 127 -10.95 -24.08 6.85
N LYS A 128 -10.03 -23.25 7.38
CA LYS A 128 -9.68 -23.23 8.81
C LYS A 128 -10.31 -22.05 9.54
N ALA A 129 -10.74 -21.00 8.84
CA ALA A 129 -11.27 -19.78 9.44
C ALA A 129 -12.34 -20.04 10.51
N ARG A 130 -13.26 -20.99 10.30
CA ARG A 130 -14.28 -21.33 11.29
C ARG A 130 -13.70 -21.96 12.56
N LYS A 131 -12.71 -22.86 12.43
CA LYS A 131 -12.05 -23.48 13.60
C LYS A 131 -11.21 -22.47 14.35
N GLU A 132 -10.55 -21.58 13.63
CA GLU A 132 -9.77 -20.49 14.20
C GLU A 132 -10.66 -19.48 14.93
N ALA A 133 -11.82 -19.11 14.37
CA ALA A 133 -12.82 -18.30 15.05
C ALA A 133 -13.26 -18.95 16.38
N VAL A 134 -13.61 -20.24 16.37
CA VAL A 134 -13.95 -20.97 17.62
C VAL A 134 -12.80 -20.97 18.62
N ALA A 135 -11.55 -21.08 18.16
CA ALA A 135 -10.38 -21.01 19.03
C ALA A 135 -10.19 -19.62 19.65
N LEU A 136 -10.49 -18.55 18.91
CA LEU A 136 -10.44 -17.17 19.43
C LEU A 136 -11.52 -16.94 20.49
N GLU A 137 -12.74 -17.44 20.28
CA GLU A 137 -13.82 -17.40 21.29
C GLU A 137 -13.46 -18.14 22.60
N CYS A 138 -12.51 -19.08 22.55
CA CYS A 138 -12.02 -19.77 23.74
C CYS A 138 -10.86 -19.03 24.43
N ALA A 139 -10.28 -18.01 23.78
CA ALA A 139 -9.13 -17.25 24.26
C ALA A 139 -9.52 -15.87 24.81
N ASP A 140 -10.69 -15.35 24.45
CA ASP A 140 -11.32 -14.17 25.07
C ASP A 140 -11.84 -14.46 26.49
#